data_AF-A0A1I3QQX7-F1
#
_entry.id   AF-A0A1I3QQX7-F1
#
_cell.length_a   1.000
_cell.length_b   1.000
_cell.length_c   1.000
_cell.angle_alpha   90.00
_cell.angle_beta   90.00
_cell.angle_gamma   90.00
#
_symmetry.space_group_name_H-M   'P 1'
#
loop_
_entity.id
_entity.type
_entity.pdbx_description
1 polymer ?
#
loop_
_entity_poly.entity_id
_entity_poly.type
_entity_poly.pdbx_seq_one_letter_code
_entity_poly.pdbx_strand_id
1 'polypeptide(L)'
;MTEKSYHYLFLGCERTSDFNQQMFKLGQQPMHWISKGMRLKRDADIFYNANESVRVFIVSELERANFKFSRFYRWQLHDGINKILSNNQDSYLPDFDTYYLLVHLSLENLFKGIWLDKFPNNIGFSKLPDALNTHNLIRLAKDIELELSEQEKLVLSKLMELFLGYGRYPIKNRAKEAAGECDLDFGERPYDTVCIECLTNPYNKDRQIIDALFAEQLQERIDLVFIHGHKRMISTFEIHESKK
;
A
#
# COMPACT_ATOMS: atom_id res chain seq x y z
N MET A 1 3.26 10.11 36.81
CA MET A 1 2.89 8.77 36.29
C MET A 1 4.15 8.15 35.73
N THR A 2 4.67 7.10 36.36
CA THR A 2 5.86 6.39 35.90
C THR A 2 5.45 5.43 34.78
N GLU A 3 5.84 5.73 33.54
CA GLU A 3 5.77 4.77 32.44
C GLU A 3 6.62 3.55 32.81
N LYS A 4 5.96 2.42 33.10
CA LYS A 4 6.65 1.14 33.18
C LYS A 4 7.06 0.77 31.76
N SER A 5 8.31 1.01 31.40
CA SER A 5 8.89 0.45 30.18
C SER A 5 8.98 -1.07 30.35
N TYR A 6 8.01 -1.79 29.78
CA TYR A 6 8.05 -3.24 29.73
C TYR A 6 9.12 -3.67 28.73
N HIS A 7 10.31 -3.97 29.23
CA HIS A 7 11.31 -4.70 28.46
C HIS A 7 10.85 -6.15 28.37
N TYR A 8 10.12 -6.51 27.31
CA TYR A 8 9.82 -7.89 26.93
C TYR A 8 11.07 -8.64 26.45
N LEU A 9 12.20 -8.44 27.13
CA LEU A 9 13.46 -9.07 26.80
C LEU A 9 13.36 -10.57 27.06
N PHE A 10 13.75 -11.32 26.05
CA PHE A 10 13.74 -12.77 25.87
C PHE A 10 14.30 -13.54 27.07
N LEU A 11 13.49 -13.72 28.12
CA LEU A 11 13.85 -14.57 29.25
C LEU A 11 13.66 -16.03 28.84
N GLY A 12 14.77 -16.74 28.58
CA GLY A 12 14.82 -18.20 28.65
C GLY A 12 14.66 -19.00 27.35
N CYS A 13 14.92 -18.45 26.16
CA CYS A 13 15.01 -19.30 24.95
C CYS A 13 16.34 -20.08 24.93
N GLU A 14 16.31 -21.36 25.30
CA GLU A 14 17.48 -22.25 25.21
C GLU A 14 17.77 -22.72 23.77
N ARG A 15 16.81 -22.59 22.83
CA ARG A 15 16.92 -23.07 21.44
C ARG A 15 16.41 -22.05 20.41
N THR A 16 17.06 -21.99 19.24
CA THR A 16 16.71 -21.10 18.12
C THR A 16 15.30 -21.33 17.58
N SER A 17 14.77 -22.56 17.65
CA SER A 17 13.40 -22.89 17.25
C SER A 17 12.36 -22.12 18.07
N ASP A 18 12.62 -21.97 19.36
CA ASP A 18 11.68 -21.39 20.31
C ASP A 18 11.65 -19.87 20.12
N PHE A 19 12.81 -19.27 19.84
CA PHE A 19 12.94 -17.86 19.47
C PHE A 19 12.19 -17.54 18.17
N ASN A 20 12.41 -18.33 17.11
CA ASN A 20 11.71 -18.11 15.83
C ASN A 20 10.19 -18.23 15.98
N GLN A 21 9.74 -19.20 16.78
CA GLN A 21 8.32 -19.35 17.08
C GLN A 21 7.78 -18.14 17.86
N GLN A 22 8.50 -17.64 18.86
CA GLN A 22 8.12 -16.43 19.61
C GLN A 22 8.06 -15.20 18.69
N MET A 23 9.07 -14.99 17.85
CA MET A 23 9.09 -13.89 16.88
C MET A 23 7.96 -14.00 15.85
N PHE A 24 7.64 -15.21 15.40
CA PHE A 24 6.51 -15.43 14.50
C PHE A 24 5.18 -15.07 15.17
N LYS A 25 4.97 -15.51 16.42
CA LYS A 25 3.78 -15.15 17.21
C LYS A 25 3.69 -13.65 17.48
N LEU A 26 4.82 -12.99 17.71
CA LEU A 26 4.88 -11.54 17.87
C LEU A 26 4.52 -10.82 16.56
N GLY A 27 5.03 -11.31 15.43
CA GLY A 27 4.69 -10.80 14.10
C GLY A 27 3.22 -11.00 13.71
N GLN A 28 2.51 -11.95 14.34
CA GLN A 28 1.07 -12.13 14.17
C GLN A 28 0.22 -11.15 14.98
N GLN A 29 0.80 -10.32 15.85
CA GLN A 29 0.01 -9.40 16.65
C GLN A 29 -0.60 -8.29 15.76
N PRO A 30 -1.91 -7.99 15.89
CA PRO A 30 -2.61 -6.99 15.10
C PRO A 30 -1.87 -5.66 14.93
N MET A 31 -1.31 -5.13 16.04
CA MET A 31 -0.59 -3.85 16.02
C MET A 31 0.62 -3.85 15.07
N HIS A 32 1.32 -4.97 14.89
CA HIS A 32 2.46 -5.03 13.96
C HIS A 32 2.02 -4.84 12.52
N TRP A 33 0.90 -5.47 12.15
CA TRP A 33 0.27 -5.33 10.84
C TRP A 33 -0.23 -3.91 10.62
N ILE A 34 -0.97 -3.35 11.58
CA ILE A 34 -1.45 -1.96 11.51
C ILE A 34 -0.28 -0.98 11.37
N SER A 35 0.76 -1.12 12.21
CA SER A 35 1.94 -0.26 12.17
C SER A 35 2.70 -0.39 10.85
N LYS A 36 2.78 -1.59 10.28
CA LYS A 36 3.39 -1.80 8.96
C LYS A 36 2.54 -1.14 7.86
N GLY A 37 1.22 -1.28 7.92
CA GLY A 37 0.28 -0.61 7.02
C GLY A 37 0.46 0.91 7.03
N MET A 38 0.40 1.53 8.22
CA MET A 38 0.57 2.98 8.35
C MET A 38 1.92 3.50 7.85
N ARG A 39 3.02 2.75 8.09
CA ARG A 39 4.33 3.11 7.51
C ARG A 39 4.31 3.04 5.98
N LEU A 40 3.71 2.00 5.40
CA LEU A 40 3.58 1.85 3.96
C LEU A 40 2.72 2.97 3.35
N LYS A 41 1.63 3.40 4.00
CA LYS A 41 0.84 4.56 3.55
C LYS A 41 1.68 5.84 3.54
N ARG A 42 2.39 6.11 4.63
CA ARG A 42 3.29 7.27 4.72
C ARG A 42 4.34 7.24 3.61
N ASP A 43 4.96 6.08 3.37
CA ASP A 43 5.97 5.93 2.34
C ASP A 43 5.34 6.10 0.94
N ALA A 44 4.13 5.58 0.70
CA ALA A 44 3.37 5.83 -0.52
C ALA A 44 3.10 7.33 -0.75
N ASP A 45 2.75 8.07 0.31
CA ASP A 45 2.50 9.51 0.21
C ASP A 45 3.76 10.28 -0.22
N ILE A 46 4.95 9.81 0.16
CA ILE A 46 6.22 10.37 -0.33
C ILE A 46 6.33 10.19 -1.85
N PHE A 47 6.06 8.99 -2.37
CA PHE A 47 6.07 8.72 -3.82
C PHE A 47 5.04 9.56 -4.56
N TYR A 48 3.82 9.67 -4.04
CA TYR A 48 2.81 10.55 -4.64
C TYR A 48 3.31 12.00 -4.71
N ASN A 49 3.84 12.53 -3.60
CA ASN A 49 4.26 13.93 -3.55
C ASN A 49 5.46 14.20 -4.48
N ALA A 50 6.36 13.22 -4.63
CA ALA A 50 7.42 13.28 -5.62
C ALA A 50 6.86 13.32 -7.05
N ASN A 51 5.89 12.45 -7.37
CA ASN A 51 5.22 12.43 -8.68
C ASN A 51 4.47 13.75 -8.98
N GLU A 52 3.78 14.32 -7.99
CA GLU A 52 3.15 15.64 -8.13
C GLU A 52 4.18 16.73 -8.39
N SER A 53 5.33 16.68 -7.72
CA SER A 53 6.41 17.65 -7.92
C SER A 53 6.95 17.59 -9.35
N VAL A 54 7.15 16.38 -9.88
CA VAL A 54 7.53 16.16 -11.29
C VAL A 54 6.46 16.70 -12.23
N ARG A 55 5.19 16.41 -11.97
CA ARG A 55 4.07 16.89 -12.79
C ARG A 55 4.06 18.43 -12.83
N VAL A 56 4.14 19.09 -11.68
CA VAL A 56 4.16 20.55 -11.57
C VAL A 56 5.37 21.14 -12.29
N PHE A 57 6.53 20.49 -12.20
CA PHE A 57 7.73 20.89 -12.94
C PHE A 57 7.52 20.83 -14.46
N ILE A 58 7.05 19.70 -14.99
CA ILE A 58 6.81 19.53 -16.44
C ILE A 58 5.79 20.57 -16.93
N VAL A 59 4.70 20.79 -16.20
CA VAL A 59 3.71 21.82 -16.54
C VAL A 59 4.37 23.20 -16.59
N SER A 60 5.16 23.56 -15.58
CA SER A 60 5.82 24.86 -15.50
C SER A 60 6.80 25.09 -16.66
N GLU A 61 7.56 24.07 -17.05
CA GLU A 61 8.48 24.14 -18.19
C GLU A 61 7.74 24.29 -19.53
N LEU A 62 6.64 23.55 -19.72
CA LEU A 62 5.79 23.69 -20.90
C LEU A 62 5.19 25.10 -20.98
N GLU A 63 4.74 25.66 -19.86
CA GLU A 63 4.24 27.04 -19.79
C GLU A 63 5.33 28.07 -20.13
N ARG A 64 6.56 27.90 -19.61
CA ARG A 64 7.72 28.74 -19.96
C ARG A 64 8.06 28.69 -21.44
N ALA A 65 7.84 27.53 -22.08
CA ALA A 65 7.97 27.35 -23.52
C ALA A 65 6.76 27.89 -24.32
N ASN A 66 5.81 28.57 -23.68
CA ASN A 66 4.55 29.06 -24.27
C ASN A 66 3.69 27.95 -24.90
N PHE A 67 3.72 26.73 -24.33
CA PHE A 67 2.88 25.63 -24.79
C PHE A 67 1.39 25.92 -24.54
N LYS A 68 0.53 25.63 -25.53
CA LYS A 68 -0.91 25.89 -25.45
C LYS A 68 -1.69 24.62 -25.09
N PHE A 69 -1.91 24.39 -23.81
CA PHE A 69 -2.68 23.24 -23.31
C PHE A 69 -4.13 23.17 -23.84
N SER A 70 -4.72 24.31 -24.21
CA SER A 70 -6.10 24.35 -24.74
C SER A 70 -6.22 23.85 -26.18
N ARG A 71 -5.11 23.81 -26.94
CA ARG A 71 -5.12 23.40 -28.34
C ARG A 71 -3.74 22.90 -28.75
N PHE A 72 -3.56 21.60 -28.68
CA PHE A 72 -2.35 20.93 -29.12
C PHE A 72 -2.68 19.61 -29.81
N TYR A 73 -1.79 19.18 -30.70
CA TYR A 73 -1.74 17.80 -31.15
C TYR A 73 -0.89 16.98 -30.19
N ARG A 74 -1.24 15.71 -29.95
CA ARG A 74 -0.50 14.81 -29.03
C ARG A 74 1.02 14.79 -29.29
N TRP A 75 1.45 14.84 -30.56
CA TRP A 75 2.86 14.88 -30.93
C TRP A 75 3.58 16.16 -30.48
N GLN A 76 2.89 17.32 -30.39
CA GLN A 76 3.50 18.56 -29.90
C GLN A 76 3.77 18.50 -28.40
N LEU A 77 2.84 17.90 -27.64
CA LEU A 77 3.03 17.67 -26.21
C LEU A 77 4.20 16.72 -25.98
N HIS A 78 4.24 15.64 -26.76
CA HIS A 78 5.32 14.66 -26.72
C HIS A 78 6.69 15.27 -27.03
N ASP A 79 6.81 16.08 -28.09
CA ASP A 79 8.04 16.80 -28.43
C ASP A 79 8.44 17.80 -27.33
N GLY A 80 7.49 18.54 -26.76
CA GLY A 80 7.74 19.46 -25.65
C GLY A 80 8.27 18.75 -24.41
N ILE A 81 7.65 17.63 -24.03
CA ILE A 81 8.08 16.77 -22.93
C ILE A 81 9.47 16.20 -23.21
N ASN A 82 9.71 15.65 -24.41
CA ASN A 82 11.02 15.10 -24.75
C ASN A 82 12.15 16.13 -24.70
N LYS A 83 11.89 17.39 -25.07
CA LYS A 83 12.86 18.49 -24.92
C LYS A 83 13.18 18.84 -23.47
N ILE A 84 12.19 18.76 -22.58
CA ILE A 84 12.38 18.97 -21.13
C ILE A 84 13.25 17.83 -20.57
N LEU A 85 12.92 16.60 -20.98
CA LEU A 85 13.52 15.39 -20.46
C LEU A 85 14.91 15.10 -21.01
N SER A 86 15.23 15.47 -22.25
CA SER A 86 16.57 15.27 -22.82
C SER A 86 17.66 15.98 -22.03
N ASN A 87 17.28 17.00 -21.25
CA ASN A 87 18.19 17.74 -20.37
C ASN A 87 18.19 17.22 -18.92
N ASN A 88 17.28 16.30 -18.54
CA ASN A 88 17.01 15.95 -17.15
C ASN A 88 16.53 14.51 -16.91
N GLN A 89 16.87 13.57 -17.79
CA GLN A 89 16.24 12.24 -17.87
C GLN A 89 16.31 11.44 -16.55
N ASP A 90 17.42 11.56 -15.81
CA ASP A 90 17.64 10.79 -14.57
C ASP A 90 16.90 11.36 -13.35
N SER A 91 16.39 12.58 -13.42
CA SER A 91 15.91 13.31 -12.23
C SER A 91 14.38 13.30 -12.08
N TYR A 92 13.63 13.04 -13.15
CA TYR A 92 12.19 13.34 -13.19
C TYR A 92 11.33 12.21 -13.75
N LEU A 93 11.67 10.94 -13.47
CA LEU A 93 10.78 9.83 -13.80
C LEU A 93 9.64 9.71 -12.77
N PRO A 94 8.38 9.83 -13.19
CA PRO A 94 7.25 9.51 -12.33
C PRO A 94 7.17 7.99 -12.09
N ASP A 95 7.08 7.59 -10.84
CA ASP A 95 6.91 6.18 -10.43
C ASP A 95 5.56 5.97 -9.75
N PHE A 96 4.55 5.70 -10.56
CA PHE A 96 3.19 5.43 -10.09
C PHE A 96 2.99 4.01 -9.60
N ASP A 97 3.74 3.08 -10.16
CA ASP A 97 3.60 1.66 -9.85
C ASP A 97 4.04 1.42 -8.40
N THR A 98 5.13 2.05 -7.96
CA THR A 98 5.54 1.99 -6.56
C THR A 98 4.53 2.64 -5.62
N TYR A 99 3.91 3.76 -6.00
CA TYR A 99 2.83 4.36 -5.20
C TYR A 99 1.68 3.37 -5.00
N TYR A 100 1.13 2.81 -6.08
CA TYR A 100 0.01 1.87 -5.99
C TYR A 100 0.37 0.56 -5.29
N LEU A 101 1.59 0.05 -5.49
CA LEU A 101 2.12 -1.10 -4.75
C LEU A 101 2.11 -0.86 -3.25
N LEU A 102 2.66 0.29 -2.81
CA LEU A 102 2.74 0.61 -1.40
C LEU A 102 1.36 0.85 -0.79
N VAL A 103 0.43 1.49 -1.52
CA VAL A 103 -0.98 1.62 -1.10
C VAL A 103 -1.64 0.25 -0.96
N HIS A 104 -1.47 -0.65 -1.94
CA HIS A 104 -2.02 -2.01 -1.88
C HIS A 104 -1.52 -2.72 -0.62
N LEU A 105 -0.20 -2.77 -0.43
CA LEU A 105 0.42 -3.43 0.72
C LEU A 105 -0.03 -2.76 2.03
N SER A 106 -0.20 -1.44 2.04
CA SER A 106 -0.71 -0.71 3.19
C SER A 106 -2.10 -1.19 3.58
N LEU A 107 -3.05 -1.11 2.66
CA LEU A 107 -4.44 -1.53 2.89
C LEU A 107 -4.54 -3.02 3.24
N GLU A 108 -3.75 -3.86 2.57
CA GLU A 108 -3.68 -5.28 2.88
C GLU A 108 -3.24 -5.51 4.34
N ASN A 109 -2.19 -4.82 4.78
CA ASN A 109 -1.71 -4.94 6.16
C ASN A 109 -2.73 -4.41 7.16
N LEU A 110 -3.40 -3.29 6.85
CA LEU A 110 -4.45 -2.75 7.71
C LEU A 110 -5.62 -3.72 7.87
N PHE A 111 -6.16 -4.23 6.76
CA PHE A 111 -7.29 -5.15 6.80
C PHE A 111 -6.94 -6.45 7.54
N LYS A 112 -5.74 -7.01 7.32
CA LYS A 112 -5.27 -8.19 8.05
C LYS A 112 -5.07 -7.91 9.54
N GLY A 113 -4.58 -6.73 9.90
CA GLY A 113 -4.45 -6.29 11.29
C GLY A 113 -5.81 -6.20 11.99
N ILE A 114 -6.80 -5.55 11.34
CA ILE A 114 -8.18 -5.46 11.85
C ILE A 114 -8.82 -6.85 11.96
N TRP A 115 -8.57 -7.72 10.97
CA TRP A 115 -9.08 -9.09 10.99
C TRP A 115 -8.50 -9.89 12.17
N LEU A 116 -7.19 -9.82 12.40
CA LEU A 116 -6.54 -10.47 13.54
C LEU A 116 -7.01 -9.87 14.87
N ASP A 117 -7.36 -8.59 14.89
CA ASP A 117 -7.94 -7.94 16.05
C ASP A 117 -9.31 -8.55 16.38
N LYS A 118 -10.17 -8.71 15.37
CA LYS A 118 -11.51 -9.32 15.46
C LYS A 118 -11.48 -10.81 15.78
N PHE A 119 -10.49 -11.55 15.28
CA PHE A 119 -10.39 -13.01 15.43
C PHE A 119 -9.09 -13.44 16.14
N PRO A 120 -8.90 -13.08 17.42
CA PRO A 120 -7.65 -13.30 18.17
C PRO A 120 -7.23 -14.76 18.29
N ASN A 121 -8.18 -15.70 18.25
CA ASN A 121 -7.91 -17.14 18.30
C ASN A 121 -7.10 -17.64 17.09
N ASN A 122 -6.89 -16.79 16.07
CA ASN A 122 -6.04 -17.07 14.92
C ASN A 122 -4.57 -16.66 15.09
N ILE A 123 -4.21 -16.14 16.27
CA ILE A 123 -2.83 -15.83 16.65
C ILE A 123 -2.23 -17.06 17.33
N GLY A 124 -0.96 -17.33 17.09
CA GLY A 124 -0.24 -18.44 17.73
C GLY A 124 -0.01 -19.66 16.83
N PHE A 125 -0.69 -19.73 15.69
CA PHE A 125 -0.53 -20.82 14.73
C PHE A 125 0.85 -20.80 14.08
N SER A 126 1.32 -21.97 13.60
CA SER A 126 2.60 -22.12 12.89
C SER A 126 2.57 -21.58 11.45
N LYS A 127 1.39 -21.21 10.96
CA LYS A 127 1.17 -20.60 9.64
C LYS A 127 0.07 -19.54 9.74
N LEU A 128 0.06 -18.59 8.81
CA LEU A 128 -1.04 -17.64 8.69
C LEU A 128 -2.30 -18.37 8.19
N PRO A 129 -3.49 -18.01 8.70
CA PRO A 129 -4.77 -18.50 8.17
C PRO A 129 -4.90 -18.22 6.67
N ASP A 130 -5.51 -19.14 5.94
CA ASP A 130 -5.74 -18.99 4.49
C ASP A 130 -6.56 -17.74 4.14
N ALA A 131 -7.44 -17.31 5.05
CA ALA A 131 -8.18 -16.05 4.94
C ALA A 131 -7.25 -14.84 4.74
N LEU A 132 -6.06 -14.85 5.33
CA LEU A 132 -5.06 -13.79 5.23
C LEU A 132 -4.10 -13.95 4.05
N ASN A 133 -4.19 -15.03 3.25
CA ASN A 133 -3.27 -15.29 2.13
C ASN A 133 -3.84 -14.95 0.75
N THR A 134 -4.96 -14.22 0.68
CA THR A 134 -5.73 -14.05 -0.57
C THR A 134 -5.26 -12.90 -1.45
N HIS A 135 -4.54 -11.91 -0.91
CA HIS A 135 -4.20 -10.63 -1.54
C HIS A 135 -5.39 -9.82 -2.10
N ASN A 136 -6.62 -10.27 -1.84
CA ASN A 136 -7.83 -9.67 -2.38
C ASN A 136 -8.38 -8.66 -1.37
N LEU A 137 -8.15 -7.37 -1.64
CA LEU A 137 -8.55 -6.27 -0.76
C LEU A 137 -10.07 -6.23 -0.52
N ILE A 138 -10.89 -6.53 -1.53
CA ILE A 138 -12.35 -6.53 -1.40
C ILE A 138 -12.81 -7.66 -0.49
N ARG A 139 -12.22 -8.85 -0.63
CA ARG A 139 -12.50 -9.99 0.25
C ARG A 139 -12.09 -9.68 1.69
N LEU A 140 -10.89 -9.14 1.89
CA LEU A 140 -10.39 -8.77 3.22
C LEU A 140 -11.28 -7.69 3.87
N ALA A 141 -11.71 -6.68 3.12
CA ALA A 141 -12.65 -5.66 3.58
C ALA A 141 -14.00 -6.27 4.00
N LYS A 142 -14.52 -7.21 3.20
CA LYS A 142 -15.75 -7.94 3.55
C LYS A 142 -15.59 -8.77 4.83
N ASP A 143 -14.46 -9.45 5.00
CA ASP A 143 -14.19 -10.31 6.16
C ASP A 143 -14.11 -9.50 7.47
N ILE A 144 -13.80 -8.20 7.39
CA ILE A 144 -13.83 -7.26 8.52
C ILE A 144 -15.13 -6.45 8.61
N GLU A 145 -16.16 -6.76 7.81
CA GLU A 145 -17.44 -6.03 7.77
C GLU A 145 -17.23 -4.53 7.47
N LEU A 146 -16.38 -4.22 6.50
CA LEU A 146 -16.20 -2.87 5.97
C LEU A 146 -17.15 -2.65 4.78
N GLU A 147 -18.03 -1.66 4.86
CA GLU A 147 -18.97 -1.33 3.79
C GLU A 147 -18.29 -0.45 2.75
N LEU A 148 -18.00 -1.01 1.59
CA LEU A 148 -17.37 -0.29 0.49
C LEU A 148 -18.42 0.28 -0.47
N SER A 149 -18.29 1.57 -0.79
CA SER A 149 -18.94 2.20 -1.93
C SER A 149 -18.45 1.61 -3.25
N GLU A 150 -19.19 1.82 -4.34
CA GLU A 150 -18.78 1.36 -5.67
C GLU A 150 -17.47 1.99 -6.15
N GLN A 151 -17.19 3.24 -5.75
CA GLN A 151 -15.94 3.91 -6.08
C GLN A 151 -14.75 3.30 -5.34
N GLU A 152 -14.91 2.98 -4.06
CA GLU A 152 -13.86 2.30 -3.27
C GLU A 152 -13.61 0.90 -3.84
N LYS A 153 -14.65 0.13 -4.16
CA LYS A 153 -14.49 -1.19 -4.81
C LYS A 153 -13.70 -1.09 -6.10
N LEU A 154 -13.99 -0.09 -6.94
CA LEU A 154 -13.28 0.13 -8.19
C LEU A 154 -11.79 0.41 -7.96
N VAL A 155 -11.46 1.30 -7.01
CA VAL A 155 -10.06 1.61 -6.66
C VAL A 155 -9.35 0.40 -6.06
N LEU A 156 -9.99 -0.37 -5.18
CA LEU A 156 -9.42 -1.58 -4.61
C LEU A 156 -9.18 -2.68 -5.65
N SER A 157 -10.09 -2.85 -6.61
CA SER A 157 -9.88 -3.76 -7.76
C SER A 157 -8.68 -3.34 -8.60
N LYS A 158 -8.58 -2.06 -8.94
CA LYS A 158 -7.43 -1.50 -9.67
C LYS A 158 -6.11 -1.75 -8.93
N LEU A 159 -6.05 -1.52 -7.63
CA LEU A 159 -4.88 -1.79 -6.80
C LEU A 159 -4.48 -3.28 -6.84
N MET A 160 -5.45 -4.18 -6.84
CA MET A 160 -5.19 -5.63 -6.89
C MET A 160 -4.63 -6.05 -8.25
N GLU A 161 -5.19 -5.54 -9.35
CA GLU A 161 -4.68 -5.80 -10.69
C GLU A 161 -3.23 -5.32 -10.85
N LEU A 162 -2.95 -4.09 -10.40
CA LEU A 162 -1.60 -3.52 -10.42
C LEU A 162 -0.61 -4.31 -9.54
N PHE A 163 -1.04 -4.78 -8.36
CA PHE A 163 -0.22 -5.58 -7.46
C PHE A 163 0.15 -6.95 -8.04
N LEU A 164 -0.82 -7.65 -8.67
CA LEU A 164 -0.59 -8.96 -9.26
C LEU A 164 0.19 -8.89 -10.58
N GLY A 165 0.14 -7.74 -11.27
CA GLY A 165 0.87 -7.48 -12.50
C GLY A 165 2.27 -6.90 -12.28
N TYR A 166 2.34 -5.58 -12.03
CA TYR A 166 3.54 -4.75 -12.21
C TYR A 166 4.25 -4.35 -10.94
N GLY A 167 3.51 -4.17 -9.84
CA GLY A 167 4.13 -3.73 -8.57
C GLY A 167 5.20 -4.71 -8.06
N ARG A 168 5.22 -5.96 -8.54
CA ARG A 168 6.16 -6.99 -8.11
C ARG A 168 7.18 -7.40 -9.16
N TYR A 169 6.94 -7.13 -10.43
CA TYR A 169 7.75 -7.62 -11.53
C TYR A 169 7.94 -6.52 -12.58
N PRO A 170 9.18 -6.30 -13.07
CA PRO A 170 9.44 -5.31 -14.11
C PRO A 170 8.83 -5.70 -15.48
N ILE A 171 8.38 -6.95 -15.62
CA ILE A 171 7.79 -7.49 -16.84
C ILE A 171 6.55 -8.30 -16.51
N LYS A 172 5.56 -8.35 -17.42
CA LYS A 172 4.37 -9.19 -17.26
C LYS A 172 4.76 -10.66 -17.09
N ASN A 173 4.10 -11.31 -16.13
CA ASN A 173 4.05 -12.77 -16.10
C ASN A 173 2.93 -13.36 -16.99
N ARG A 174 2.21 -12.52 -17.75
CA ARG A 174 1.12 -12.90 -18.66
C ARG A 174 1.34 -12.33 -20.06
N ALA A 175 2.08 -13.06 -20.89
CA ALA A 175 2.24 -12.76 -22.31
C ALA A 175 1.04 -13.21 -23.19
N LYS A 176 -0.04 -13.75 -22.61
CA LYS A 176 -1.02 -14.60 -23.33
C LYS A 176 -2.49 -14.21 -23.24
N GLU A 177 -2.86 -13.10 -22.60
CA GLU A 177 -4.26 -12.65 -22.60
C GLU A 177 -4.37 -11.37 -23.45
N ALA A 178 -5.34 -11.35 -24.36
CA ALA A 178 -5.64 -10.16 -25.15
C ALA A 178 -6.13 -9.06 -24.21
N ALA A 179 -5.59 -7.85 -24.35
CA ALA A 179 -6.00 -6.70 -23.56
C ALA A 179 -7.50 -6.43 -23.77
N GLY A 180 -8.31 -6.47 -22.70
CA GLY A 180 -9.70 -6.00 -22.71
C GLY A 180 -9.80 -4.48 -22.87
N GLU A 181 -11.01 -3.95 -23.13
CA GLU A 181 -11.25 -2.50 -23.31
C GLU A 181 -10.86 -1.64 -22.10
N CYS A 182 -10.76 -2.26 -20.91
CA CYS A 182 -10.30 -1.63 -19.67
C CYS A 182 -8.93 -2.15 -19.21
N ASP A 183 -8.30 -3.06 -19.96
CA ASP A 183 -6.92 -3.44 -19.65
C ASP A 183 -6.04 -2.24 -19.95
N LEU A 184 -5.36 -1.74 -18.92
CA LEU A 184 -4.36 -0.70 -19.14
C LEU A 184 -3.30 -1.29 -20.10
N ASP A 185 -2.77 -0.48 -21.02
CA ASP A 185 -1.72 -0.97 -21.91
C ASP A 185 -0.46 -1.20 -21.07
N PHE A 186 -0.18 -2.47 -20.84
CA PHE A 186 0.73 -2.89 -19.80
C PHE A 186 2.01 -3.45 -20.48
N GLY A 187 3.08 -2.65 -20.44
CA GLY A 187 4.48 -2.91 -20.87
C GLY A 187 5.41 -1.88 -20.21
N GLU A 188 6.73 -1.93 -20.40
CA GLU A 188 7.58 -0.74 -20.14
C GLU A 188 7.03 0.37 -21.03
N ARG A 189 6.28 1.30 -20.43
CA ARG A 189 5.71 2.40 -21.19
C ARG A 189 6.86 3.30 -21.59
N PRO A 190 6.88 3.80 -22.84
CA PRO A 190 7.81 4.85 -23.21
C PRO A 190 7.77 5.97 -22.17
N TYR A 191 8.95 6.40 -21.74
CA TYR A 191 9.14 7.33 -20.63
C TYR A 191 8.33 8.63 -20.80
N ASP A 192 8.27 9.13 -22.02
CA ASP A 192 7.44 10.26 -22.43
C ASP A 192 5.93 10.04 -22.22
N THR A 193 5.46 8.80 -22.39
CA THR A 193 4.06 8.42 -22.28
C THR A 193 3.65 8.42 -20.81
N VAL A 194 4.50 7.91 -19.92
CA VAL A 194 4.30 8.04 -18.48
C VAL A 194 4.19 9.51 -18.10
N CYS A 195 5.12 10.35 -18.57
CA CYS A 195 5.11 11.80 -18.30
C CYS A 195 3.85 12.50 -18.84
N ILE A 196 3.37 12.13 -20.04
CA ILE A 196 2.11 12.65 -20.61
C ILE A 196 0.92 12.26 -19.72
N GLU A 197 0.85 10.99 -19.31
CA GLU A 197 -0.21 10.51 -18.42
C GLU A 197 -0.17 11.22 -17.07
N CYS A 198 1.00 11.56 -16.54
CA CYS A 198 1.12 12.33 -15.30
C CYS A 198 0.36 13.65 -15.35
N LEU A 199 0.34 14.30 -16.52
CA LEU A 199 -0.25 15.62 -16.67
C LEU A 199 -1.75 15.62 -16.40
N THR A 200 -2.44 14.51 -16.68
CA THR A 200 -3.88 14.37 -16.38
C THR A 200 -4.14 14.06 -14.91
N ASN A 201 -3.09 13.84 -14.12
CA ASN A 201 -3.14 13.43 -12.72
C ASN A 201 -4.15 12.29 -12.48
N PRO A 202 -3.96 11.14 -13.14
CA PRO A 202 -4.94 10.05 -13.15
C PRO A 202 -5.13 9.42 -11.76
N TYR A 203 -4.26 9.74 -10.80
CA TYR A 203 -4.19 9.16 -9.48
C TYR A 203 -4.73 10.09 -8.39
N ASN A 204 -4.99 11.38 -8.65
CA ASN A 204 -5.59 12.29 -7.67
C ASN A 204 -6.99 11.81 -7.22
N LYS A 205 -7.82 11.36 -8.15
CA LYS A 205 -9.14 10.82 -7.81
C LYS A 205 -9.02 9.57 -6.94
N ASP A 206 -8.14 8.64 -7.32
CA ASP A 206 -7.89 7.43 -6.54
C ASP A 206 -7.36 7.78 -5.15
N ARG A 207 -6.41 8.73 -5.05
CA ARG A 207 -5.88 9.20 -3.77
C ARG A 207 -6.97 9.78 -2.88
N GLN A 208 -7.86 10.62 -3.41
CA GLN A 208 -8.97 11.17 -2.63
C GLN A 208 -9.86 10.07 -2.05
N ILE A 209 -10.18 9.05 -2.85
CA ILE A 209 -10.97 7.89 -2.40
C ILE A 209 -10.22 7.10 -1.32
N ILE A 210 -8.92 6.88 -1.51
CA ILE A 210 -8.08 6.18 -0.52
C ILE A 210 -7.99 6.99 0.78
N ASP A 211 -7.70 8.28 0.71
CA ASP A 211 -7.57 9.15 1.88
C ASP A 211 -8.90 9.23 2.66
N ALA A 212 -10.04 9.29 1.95
CA ALA A 212 -11.37 9.20 2.56
C ALA A 212 -11.59 7.85 3.26
N LEU A 213 -11.25 6.73 2.60
CA LEU A 213 -11.34 5.38 3.21
C LEU A 213 -10.54 5.30 4.52
N PHE A 214 -9.33 5.86 4.55
CA PHE A 214 -8.51 5.92 5.76
C PHE A 214 -9.16 6.76 6.86
N ALA A 215 -9.57 7.98 6.53
CA ALA A 215 -10.06 8.94 7.51
C ALA A 215 -11.44 8.58 8.07
N GLU A 216 -12.35 8.10 7.21
CA GLU A 216 -13.76 7.95 7.53
C GLU A 216 -14.11 6.53 7.99
N GLN A 217 -13.45 5.50 7.46
CA GLN A 217 -13.85 4.11 7.74
C GLN A 217 -12.83 3.31 8.55
N LEU A 218 -11.53 3.60 8.39
CA LEU A 218 -10.47 2.79 9.02
C LEU A 218 -9.95 3.36 10.33
N GLN A 219 -10.01 4.68 10.54
CA GLN A 219 -9.40 5.32 11.70
C GLN A 219 -9.91 4.76 13.04
N GLU A 220 -11.24 4.67 13.23
CA GLU A 220 -11.81 4.13 14.45
C GLU A 220 -11.39 2.66 14.70
N ARG A 221 -11.36 1.85 13.64
CA ARG A 221 -10.96 0.44 13.71
C ARG A 221 -9.49 0.29 14.05
N ILE A 222 -8.64 1.15 13.50
CA ILE A 222 -7.20 1.23 13.80
C ILE A 222 -7.01 1.57 15.28
N ASP A 223 -7.73 2.56 15.79
CA ASP A 223 -7.64 3.00 17.19
C ASP A 223 -8.06 1.88 18.14
N LEU A 224 -9.13 1.15 17.82
CA LEU A 224 -9.55 -0.04 18.57
C LEU A 224 -8.44 -1.10 18.63
N VAL A 225 -7.73 -1.36 17.52
CA VAL A 225 -6.60 -2.31 17.53
C VAL A 225 -5.51 -1.87 18.50
N PHE A 226 -5.17 -0.59 18.56
CA PHE A 226 -4.17 -0.08 19.51
C PHE A 226 -4.65 -0.17 20.95
N ILE A 227 -5.92 0.14 21.23
CA ILE A 227 -6.53 0.00 22.56
C ILE A 227 -6.46 -1.46 23.03
N HIS A 228 -6.79 -2.42 22.15
CA HIS A 228 -6.75 -3.84 22.47
C HIS A 228 -5.32 -4.37 22.57
N GLY A 229 -4.39 -3.79 21.81
CA GLY A 229 -3.02 -4.26 21.69
C GLY A 229 -2.23 -4.27 22.99
N HIS A 230 -2.42 -3.28 23.87
CA HIS A 230 -1.74 -3.26 25.17
C HIS A 230 -2.12 -4.46 26.05
N LYS A 231 -3.42 -4.76 26.15
CA LYS A 231 -3.92 -5.92 26.92
C LYS A 231 -3.44 -7.25 26.33
N ARG A 232 -3.44 -7.38 25.00
CA ARG A 232 -2.98 -8.59 24.29
C ARG A 232 -1.48 -8.84 24.41
N MET A 233 -0.67 -7.78 24.38
CA MET A 233 0.77 -7.91 24.58
C MET A 233 1.05 -8.50 25.97
N ILE A 234 0.40 -8.02 27.02
CA ILE A 234 0.55 -8.56 28.37
C ILE A 234 0.19 -10.06 28.39
N SER A 235 -0.97 -10.45 27.86
CA SER A 235 -1.41 -11.85 27.84
C SER A 235 -0.53 -12.77 26.99
N THR A 236 0.20 -12.25 26.00
CA THR A 236 1.11 -13.04 25.16
C THR A 236 2.36 -13.48 25.93
N PHE A 237 2.76 -12.72 26.95
CA PHE A 237 3.95 -12.99 27.78
C PHE A 237 3.63 -13.44 29.20
N GLU A 238 2.35 -13.46 29.60
CA GLU A 238 1.91 -14.20 30.79
C GLU A 238 2.08 -15.69 30.51
N ILE A 239 3.29 -16.18 30.78
CA ILE A 239 3.59 -17.60 30.90
C ILE A 239 2.59 -18.12 31.91
N HIS A 240 1.67 -18.98 31.49
CA HIS A 240 0.94 -19.81 32.44
C HIS A 240 2.01 -20.56 33.23
N GLU A 241 2.29 -20.09 34.45
CA GLU A 241 3.00 -20.88 35.43
C GLU A 241 2.22 -22.17 35.52
N SER A 242 2.73 -23.19 34.85
CA SER A 242 2.21 -24.52 34.93
C SER A 242 2.30 -24.87 36.40
N LYS A 243 1.14 -24.87 37.07
CA LYS A 243 1.00 -25.41 38.41
C LYS A 243 1.55 -26.84 38.33
N LYS A 244 2.80 -26.98 38.77
CA LYS A 244 3.43 -28.26 39.05
C LYS A 244 2.84 -28.82 40.33
#